data_AF-A0A2E7F7S5-F1
#
_entry.id   AF-A0A2E7F7S5-F1
#
_cell.length_a   1.000
_cell.length_b   1.000
_cell.length_c   1.000
_cell.angle_alpha   90.00
_cell.angle_beta   90.00
_cell.angle_gamma   90.00
#
_symmetry.space_group_name_H-M   'P 1'
#
loop_
_entity.id
_entity.type
_entity.pdbx_description
1 polymer ?
#
loop_
_entity_poly.entity_id
_entity_poly.type
_entity_poly.pdbx_seq_one_letter_code
_entity_poly.pdbx_strand_id
1 'polypeptide(L)'
;MGVRLQKLDIPELSVIPDWKDRADDAPLLSEAVEFYLELKGHGRSKTFFRGANRTKEYVINVLGDRPISAYSTSDAGKFRDWLLDKGLTVVSTKRVFATIKSIINLTISEHGLNCTNNFSRTFMPDRDDVKKRKPIPVDEIRKIQQ
;
A
#
# COMPACT_ATOMS: atom_id res chain seq x y z
N MET A 1 -4.93 40.57 -42.26
CA MET A 1 -5.24 41.05 -40.89
C MET A 1 -5.09 39.89 -39.93
N GLY A 2 -4.02 39.89 -39.12
CA GLY A 2 -3.70 38.77 -38.22
C GLY A 2 -4.56 38.82 -36.97
N VAL A 3 -5.30 37.76 -36.69
CA VAL A 3 -6.16 37.65 -35.51
C VAL A 3 -5.28 37.35 -34.29
N ARG A 4 -5.24 38.27 -33.33
CA ARG A 4 -4.58 38.05 -32.03
C ARG A 4 -5.43 37.07 -31.21
N LEU A 5 -4.90 35.89 -30.92
CA LEU A 5 -5.43 35.00 -29.89
C LEU A 5 -5.26 35.68 -28.53
N GLN A 6 -6.35 36.20 -27.99
CA GLN A 6 -6.43 36.63 -26.59
C GLN A 6 -6.24 35.39 -25.72
N LYS A 7 -5.41 35.52 -24.68
CA LYS A 7 -5.22 34.48 -23.66
C LYS A 7 -6.61 34.15 -23.08
N LEU A 8 -7.12 32.96 -23.39
CA LEU A 8 -8.23 32.40 -22.62
C LEU A 8 -7.64 32.05 -21.24
N ASP A 9 -8.09 32.76 -20.21
CA ASP A 9 -7.96 32.29 -18.83
C ASP A 9 -8.88 31.07 -18.70
N ILE A 10 -8.31 29.90 -18.98
CA ILE A 10 -8.98 28.61 -18.77
C ILE A 10 -9.06 28.44 -17.24
N PRO A 11 -10.25 28.40 -16.64
CA PRO A 11 -10.37 28.08 -15.22
C PRO A 11 -9.72 26.72 -14.99
N GLU A 12 -8.90 26.63 -13.95
CA GLU A 12 -8.23 25.42 -13.50
C GLU A 12 -9.22 24.25 -13.49
N LEU A 13 -9.15 23.41 -14.53
CA LEU A 13 -10.00 22.24 -14.65
C LEU A 13 -9.51 21.29 -13.56
N SER A 14 -10.18 21.28 -12.41
CA SER A 14 -9.97 20.27 -11.38
C SER A 14 -10.33 18.94 -12.04
N VAL A 15 -9.29 18.22 -12.49
CA VAL A 15 -9.44 16.90 -13.07
C VAL A 15 -10.06 16.04 -11.99
N ILE A 16 -11.37 15.84 -12.07
CA ILE A 16 -12.08 14.94 -11.19
C ILE A 16 -11.44 13.58 -11.43
N PRO A 17 -10.90 12.92 -10.38
CA PRO A 17 -10.20 11.68 -10.61
C PRO A 17 -11.19 10.62 -11.14
N ASP A 18 -10.76 9.93 -12.21
CA ASP A 18 -11.48 8.90 -13.01
C ASP A 18 -12.08 7.73 -12.19
N TRP A 19 -11.85 7.69 -10.89
CA TRP A 19 -12.42 6.67 -10.00
C TRP A 19 -13.77 7.05 -9.38
N LYS A 20 -14.21 8.32 -9.46
CA LYS A 20 -15.51 8.73 -8.87
C LYS A 20 -16.70 7.97 -9.46
N ASP A 21 -16.67 7.62 -10.75
CA ASP A 21 -17.74 6.86 -11.40
C ASP A 21 -17.67 5.36 -11.14
N ARG A 22 -16.59 4.86 -10.51
CA ARG A 22 -16.40 3.44 -10.12
C ARG A 22 -16.56 3.21 -8.61
N ALA A 23 -16.93 4.26 -7.87
CA ALA A 23 -17.04 4.27 -6.42
C ALA A 23 -18.43 3.81 -5.97
N ASP A 24 -18.82 2.58 -6.34
CA ASP A 24 -19.96 1.94 -5.70
C ASP A 24 -19.55 1.60 -4.26
N ASP A 25 -20.08 2.35 -3.29
CA ASP A 25 -20.18 2.16 -1.82
C ASP A 25 -18.95 1.65 -1.03
N ALA A 26 -17.79 1.48 -1.66
CA ALA A 26 -16.61 0.97 -1.00
C ALA A 26 -15.90 2.09 -0.20
N PRO A 27 -15.50 1.83 1.06
CA PRO A 27 -14.81 2.81 1.86
C PRO A 27 -13.43 3.15 1.29
N LEU A 28 -12.92 4.32 1.66
CA LEU A 28 -11.55 4.73 1.37
C LEU A 28 -10.54 3.76 1.99
N LEU A 29 -9.32 3.76 1.47
CA LEU A 29 -8.28 2.91 2.03
C LEU A 29 -7.94 3.31 3.47
N SER A 30 -7.93 4.60 3.75
CA SER A 30 -7.72 5.13 5.11
C SER A 30 -8.77 4.58 6.09
N GLU A 31 -10.04 4.68 5.74
CA GLU A 31 -11.18 4.14 6.51
C GLU A 31 -11.08 2.62 6.68
N ALA A 32 -10.74 1.89 5.62
CA ALA A 32 -10.53 0.44 5.67
C ALA A 32 -9.39 0.05 6.64
N VAL A 33 -8.34 0.84 6.73
CA VAL A 33 -7.22 0.62 7.67
C VAL A 33 -7.67 0.88 9.10
N GLU A 34 -8.44 1.93 9.35
CA GLU A 34 -8.98 2.24 10.68
C GLU A 34 -9.90 1.12 11.15
N PHE A 35 -10.85 0.71 10.33
CA PHE A 35 -11.72 -0.44 10.58
C PHE A 35 -10.94 -1.73 10.86
N TYR A 36 -9.88 -2.00 10.08
CA TYR A 36 -9.00 -3.15 10.30
C TYR A 36 -8.29 -3.09 11.67
N LEU A 37 -7.85 -1.91 12.08
CA LEU A 37 -7.18 -1.72 13.38
C LEU A 37 -8.16 -1.83 14.54
N GLU A 38 -9.40 -1.37 14.39
CA GLU A 38 -10.44 -1.55 15.41
C GLU A 38 -10.76 -3.03 15.64
N LEU A 39 -10.97 -3.79 14.56
CA LEU A 39 -11.34 -5.21 14.67
C LEU A 39 -10.16 -6.13 15.02
N LYS A 40 -9.00 -5.96 14.38
CA LYS A 40 -7.86 -6.87 14.53
C LYS A 40 -6.82 -6.37 15.53
N GLY A 41 -6.92 -5.13 15.99
CA GLY A 41 -5.93 -4.50 16.87
C GLY A 41 -6.08 -4.86 18.35
N HIS A 42 -7.22 -5.37 18.80
CA HIS A 42 -7.39 -5.76 20.21
C HIS A 42 -6.33 -6.81 20.61
N GLY A 43 -5.57 -6.52 21.67
CA GLY A 43 -4.50 -7.40 22.17
C GLY A 43 -3.25 -7.47 21.28
N ARG A 44 -3.14 -6.63 20.24
CA ARG A 44 -1.95 -6.56 19.39
C ARG A 44 -0.94 -5.53 19.90
N SER A 45 0.33 -5.75 19.54
CA SER A 45 1.42 -4.86 19.91
C SER A 45 1.41 -3.55 19.11
N LYS A 46 2.04 -2.50 19.64
CA LYS A 46 2.23 -1.21 18.93
C LYS A 46 2.87 -1.37 17.54
N THR A 47 3.68 -2.42 17.34
CA THR A 47 4.30 -2.70 16.04
C THR A 47 3.29 -3.13 14.98
N PHE A 48 2.19 -3.79 15.37
CA PHE A 48 1.08 -4.11 14.47
C PHE A 48 0.43 -2.83 13.91
N PHE A 49 0.03 -1.92 14.81
CA PHE A 49 -0.56 -0.62 14.43
C PHE A 49 0.38 0.20 13.54
N ARG A 50 1.68 0.27 13.90
CA ARG A 50 2.68 0.95 13.06
C ARG A 50 2.86 0.27 11.70
N GLY A 51 2.76 -1.04 11.62
CA GLY A 51 2.85 -1.79 10.37
C GLY A 51 1.69 -1.49 9.41
N ALA A 52 0.46 -1.47 9.92
CA ALA A 52 -0.72 -1.13 9.14
C ALA A 52 -0.69 0.34 8.69
N ASN A 53 -0.39 1.28 9.58
CA ASN A 53 -0.29 2.70 9.24
C ASN A 53 0.81 3.00 8.22
N ARG A 54 2.00 2.38 8.37
CA ARG A 54 3.06 2.51 7.35
C ARG A 54 2.61 1.98 5.99
N THR A 55 1.88 0.87 5.98
CA THR A 55 1.36 0.30 4.72
C THR A 55 0.35 1.26 4.07
N LYS A 56 -0.57 1.83 4.87
CA LYS A 56 -1.50 2.88 4.43
C LYS A 56 -0.75 4.06 3.81
N GLU A 57 0.21 4.63 4.52
CA GLU A 57 1.03 5.76 4.06
C GLU A 57 1.74 5.45 2.74
N TYR A 58 2.31 4.24 2.61
CA TYR A 58 2.97 3.84 1.37
C TYR A 58 2.00 3.78 0.20
N VAL A 59 0.82 3.19 0.39
CA VAL A 59 -0.17 3.09 -0.69
C VAL A 59 -0.70 4.47 -1.06
N ILE A 60 -1.10 5.29 -0.08
CA ILE A 60 -1.62 6.64 -0.31
C ILE A 60 -0.57 7.51 -1.01
N ASN A 61 0.71 7.40 -0.65
CA ASN A 61 1.77 8.18 -1.29
C ASN A 61 1.95 7.84 -2.78
N VAL A 62 1.70 6.60 -3.19
CA VAL A 62 1.91 6.14 -4.58
C VAL A 62 0.64 6.22 -5.41
N LEU A 63 -0.48 5.83 -4.82
CA LEU A 63 -1.75 5.62 -5.51
C LEU A 63 -2.82 6.63 -5.06
N GLY A 64 -2.58 7.42 -4.02
CA GLY A 64 -3.60 8.29 -3.43
C GLY A 64 -4.57 7.53 -2.53
N ASP A 65 -5.35 8.27 -1.75
CA ASP A 65 -6.43 7.69 -0.95
C ASP A 65 -7.69 7.60 -1.80
N ARG A 66 -8.08 6.36 -2.11
CA ARG A 66 -9.19 6.02 -3.01
C ARG A 66 -10.01 4.88 -2.43
N PRO A 67 -11.27 4.71 -2.85
CA PRO A 67 -12.08 3.54 -2.52
C PRO A 67 -11.34 2.24 -2.81
N ILE A 68 -11.47 1.25 -1.93
CA ILE A 68 -10.75 -0.02 -2.10
C ILE A 68 -11.14 -0.78 -3.39
N SER A 69 -12.33 -0.52 -3.94
CA SER A 69 -12.79 -1.06 -5.22
C SER A 69 -12.15 -0.40 -6.44
N ALA A 70 -11.62 0.82 -6.30
CA ALA A 70 -11.09 1.62 -7.40
C ALA A 70 -9.64 1.27 -7.79
N TYR A 71 -8.90 0.56 -6.94
CA TYR A 71 -7.54 0.13 -7.28
C TYR A 71 -7.58 -0.96 -8.34
N SER A 72 -6.67 -0.90 -9.31
CA SER A 72 -6.51 -1.92 -10.35
C SER A 72 -5.32 -2.84 -10.09
N THR A 73 -5.23 -3.95 -10.83
CA THR A 73 -4.04 -4.82 -10.82
C THR A 73 -2.79 -4.08 -11.33
N SER A 74 -2.96 -3.10 -12.22
CA SER A 74 -1.87 -2.24 -12.70
C SER A 74 -1.32 -1.36 -11.57
N ASP A 75 -2.18 -0.86 -10.68
CA ASP A 75 -1.78 -0.07 -9.52
C ASP A 75 -1.00 -0.92 -8.52
N ALA A 76 -1.41 -2.17 -8.31
CA ALA A 76 -0.66 -3.11 -7.49
C ALA A 76 0.75 -3.39 -8.04
N GLY A 77 0.90 -3.47 -9.38
CA GLY A 77 2.20 -3.55 -10.04
C GLY A 77 3.07 -2.31 -9.80
N LYS A 78 2.51 -1.11 -10.03
CA LYS A 78 3.19 0.17 -9.78
C LYS A 78 3.64 0.30 -8.32
N PHE A 79 2.77 -0.09 -7.39
CA PHE A 79 3.08 -0.06 -5.96
C PHE A 79 4.22 -1.01 -5.60
N ARG A 80 4.23 -2.23 -6.15
CA ARG A 80 5.35 -3.18 -5.98
C ARG A 80 6.66 -2.58 -6.44
N ASP A 81 6.68 -2.03 -7.66
CA ASP A 81 7.90 -1.52 -8.27
C ASP A 81 8.43 -0.33 -7.46
N TRP A 82 7.55 0.57 -7.03
CA TRP A 82 7.92 1.66 -6.13
C TRP A 82 8.51 1.20 -4.79
N LEU A 83 7.98 0.14 -4.17
CA LEU A 83 8.55 -0.40 -2.92
C LEU A 83 9.96 -0.96 -3.13
N LEU A 84 10.18 -1.64 -4.25
CA LEU A 84 11.50 -2.18 -4.61
C LEU A 84 12.49 -1.05 -4.91
N ASP A 85 12.07 -0.01 -5.64
CA ASP A 85 12.90 1.15 -5.97
C ASP A 85 13.24 1.98 -4.71
N LYS A 86 12.34 1.99 -3.72
CA LYS A 86 12.60 2.54 -2.38
C LYS A 86 13.64 1.74 -1.57
N GLY A 87 14.07 0.57 -2.07
CA GLY A 87 15.08 -0.27 -1.45
C GLY A 87 14.55 -1.32 -0.47
N LEU A 88 13.24 -1.61 -0.50
CA LEU A 88 12.73 -2.76 0.24
C LEU A 88 13.12 -4.05 -0.47
N THR A 89 13.50 -5.07 0.30
CA THR A 89 13.71 -6.41 -0.25
C THR A 89 12.39 -7.03 -0.69
N VAL A 90 12.42 -7.99 -1.62
CA VAL A 90 11.25 -8.75 -2.08
C VAL A 90 10.48 -9.36 -0.90
N VAL A 91 11.20 -9.86 0.12
CA VAL A 91 10.58 -10.40 1.34
C VAL A 91 9.84 -9.32 2.13
N SER A 92 10.41 -8.11 2.22
CA SER A 92 9.76 -6.96 2.87
C SER A 92 8.54 -6.49 2.08
N THR A 93 8.65 -6.41 0.76
CA THR A 93 7.54 -6.09 -0.14
C THR A 93 6.41 -7.10 0.00
N LYS A 94 6.69 -8.40 0.02
CA LYS A 94 5.70 -9.46 0.29
C LYS A 94 4.97 -9.26 1.62
N ARG A 95 5.67 -8.81 2.68
CA ARG A 95 5.03 -8.50 3.97
C ARG A 95 4.10 -7.30 3.89
N VAL A 96 4.50 -6.21 3.22
CA VAL A 96 3.62 -5.05 2.99
C VAL A 96 2.38 -5.46 2.20
N PHE A 97 2.56 -6.28 1.15
CA PHE A 97 1.46 -6.84 0.37
C PHE A 97 0.56 -7.76 1.20
N ALA A 98 1.10 -8.52 2.14
CA ALA A 98 0.27 -9.34 3.04
C ALA A 98 -0.63 -8.45 3.92
N THR A 99 -0.10 -7.34 4.43
CA THR A 99 -0.87 -6.39 5.24
C THR A 99 -2.00 -5.75 4.45
N ILE A 100 -1.72 -5.15 3.28
CA ILE A 100 -2.77 -4.51 2.45
C ILE A 100 -3.83 -5.53 1.98
N LYS A 101 -3.41 -6.77 1.64
CA LYS A 101 -4.35 -7.84 1.30
C LYS A 101 -5.30 -8.16 2.44
N SER A 102 -4.77 -8.22 3.66
CA SER A 102 -5.55 -8.54 4.86
C SER A 102 -6.57 -7.45 5.18
N ILE A 103 -6.17 -6.19 5.02
CA ILE A 103 -7.05 -5.02 5.21
C ILE A 103 -8.21 -5.08 4.21
N ILE A 104 -7.90 -5.12 2.91
CA ILE A 104 -8.92 -5.08 1.85
C ILE A 104 -9.85 -6.30 1.93
N ASN A 105 -9.32 -7.51 2.15
CA ASN A 105 -10.16 -8.70 2.25
C ASN A 105 -11.10 -8.66 3.46
N LEU A 106 -10.64 -8.13 4.60
CA LEU A 106 -11.51 -7.96 5.76
C LEU A 106 -12.63 -6.98 5.43
N THR A 107 -12.31 -5.82 4.86
CA THR A 107 -13.32 -4.82 4.50
C THR A 107 -14.34 -5.35 3.50
N ILE A 108 -13.90 -6.07 2.46
CA ILE A 108 -14.79 -6.72 1.49
C ILE A 108 -15.74 -7.68 2.19
N SER A 109 -15.22 -8.54 3.08
CA SER A 109 -16.02 -9.55 3.77
C SER A 109 -17.04 -8.95 4.74
N GLU A 110 -16.65 -7.94 5.51
CA GLU A 110 -17.50 -7.35 6.55
C GLU A 110 -18.57 -6.41 5.96
N HIS A 111 -18.25 -5.70 4.88
CA HIS A 111 -19.20 -4.79 4.21
C HIS A 111 -19.99 -5.48 3.09
N GLY A 112 -19.74 -6.76 2.82
CA GLY A 112 -20.43 -7.51 1.76
C GLY A 112 -20.17 -6.97 0.36
N LEU A 113 -19.00 -6.39 0.12
CA LEU A 113 -18.67 -5.74 -1.15
C LEU A 113 -18.47 -6.77 -2.26
N ASN A 114 -19.04 -6.52 -3.44
CA ASN A 114 -18.87 -7.39 -4.61
C ASN A 114 -17.65 -6.99 -5.47
N CYS A 115 -16.51 -6.68 -4.83
CA CYS A 115 -15.28 -6.30 -5.53
C CYS A 115 -14.15 -7.29 -5.27
N THR A 116 -13.23 -7.42 -6.23
CA THR A 116 -12.07 -8.30 -6.10
C THR A 116 -10.88 -7.53 -5.54
N ASN A 117 -10.14 -8.12 -4.60
CA ASN A 117 -8.91 -7.52 -4.11
C ASN A 117 -7.79 -7.60 -5.16
N ASN A 118 -7.53 -6.47 -5.82
CA ASN A 118 -6.56 -6.33 -6.91
C ASN A 118 -5.09 -6.42 -6.47
N PHE A 119 -4.79 -6.40 -5.17
CA PHE A 119 -3.44 -6.66 -4.65
C PHE A 119 -3.14 -8.16 -4.46
N SER A 120 -4.16 -9.03 -4.57
CA SER A 120 -4.06 -10.45 -4.21
C SER A 120 -3.08 -11.27 -5.04
N ARG A 121 -3.03 -10.99 -6.36
CA ARG A 121 -2.29 -11.80 -7.35
C ARG A 121 -1.11 -11.05 -7.95
N THR A 122 -0.55 -10.09 -7.21
CA THR A 122 0.59 -9.31 -7.66
C THR A 122 1.84 -10.19 -7.77
N PHE A 123 2.38 -10.32 -8.98
CA PHE A 123 3.63 -11.04 -9.21
C PHE A 123 4.78 -10.37 -8.44
N MET A 124 5.59 -11.16 -7.74
CA MET A 124 6.77 -10.68 -7.02
C MET A 124 8.01 -11.25 -7.70
N PRO A 125 8.94 -10.42 -8.21
CA PRO A 125 10.15 -10.90 -8.86
C PRO A 125 11.01 -11.68 -7.87
N ASP A 126 11.72 -12.68 -8.36
CA ASP A 126 12.78 -13.34 -7.59
C ASP A 126 14.06 -12.50 -7.70
N ARG A 127 14.58 -12.03 -6.56
CA ARG A 127 15.81 -11.24 -6.49
C ARG A 127 16.68 -11.84 -5.39
N ASP A 128 17.98 -11.96 -5.64
CA ASP A 128 18.95 -12.37 -4.61
C ASP A 128 19.30 -11.19 -3.70
N ASP A 129 18.26 -10.60 -3.10
CA ASP A 129 18.37 -9.46 -2.18
C ASP A 129 18.35 -9.89 -0.70
N VAL A 130 18.38 -11.21 -0.46
CA VAL A 130 18.32 -11.80 0.87
C VAL A 130 19.73 -11.97 1.43
N LYS A 131 20.18 -10.98 2.21
CA LYS A 131 21.37 -11.14 3.05
C LYS A 131 21.07 -12.10 4.21
N LYS A 132 21.57 -13.33 4.12
CA LYS A 132 21.53 -14.30 5.23
C LYS A 132 22.35 -13.76 6.41
N ARG A 133 21.72 -13.65 7.59
CA ARG A 133 22.42 -13.30 8.83
C ARG A 133 23.34 -14.47 9.21
N LYS A 134 24.61 -14.17 9.47
CA LYS A 134 25.56 -15.15 10.01
C LYS A 134 25.45 -15.19 11.54
N PRO A 135 25.66 -16.36 12.18
CA PRO A 135 25.76 -16.43 13.62
C PRO A 135 26.94 -15.58 14.12
N ILE A 136 26.80 -15.04 15.34
CA ILE A 136 27.90 -14.32 16.00
C ILE A 136 28.92 -15.37 16.49
N PRO A 137 30.21 -15.24 16.16
CA PRO A 137 31.24 -16.15 16.65
C PRO A 137 31.32 -16.17 18.18
N VAL A 138 31.55 -17.36 18.77
CA VAL A 138 31.61 -17.53 20.24
C VAL A 138 32.71 -16.68 20.87
N ASP A 139 33.84 -16.49 20.18
CA ASP A 139 34.94 -15.66 20.69
C ASP A 139 34.55 -14.18 20.81
N GLU A 140 33.72 -13.66 19.89
CA GLU A 140 33.18 -12.30 19.99
C GLU A 140 32.16 -12.16 21.14
N ILE A 141 31.36 -13.21 21.38
CA ILE A 141 30.44 -13.25 22.53
C ILE A 141 31.25 -13.18 23.84
N ARG A 142 32.34 -13.97 23.95
CA ARG A 142 33.20 -14.00 25.14
C ARG A 142 33.85 -12.65 25.45
N LYS A 143 34.23 -11.87 24.43
CA LYS A 143 34.81 -10.52 24.61
C LYS A 143 33.85 -9.52 25.23
N ILE A 144 32.55 -9.63 24.97
CA ILE A 144 31.52 -8.69 25.49
C ILE A 144 31.14 -9.02 26.94
N GLN A 145 31.38 -10.26 27.40
CA GLN A 145 30.99 -10.72 28.74
C GLN A 145 32.03 -10.43 29.84
N GLN A 146 33.21 -9.91 29.47
CA GLN A 146 34.26 -9.46 30.40
C GLN A 146 34.07 -7.99 30.76
#